data_AF-A0A8S9K2W9-F1
#
_entry.id   AF-A0A8S9K2W9-F1
#
_cell.length_a   1.000
_cell.length_b   1.000
_cell.length_c   1.000
_cell.angle_alpha   90.00
_cell.angle_beta   90.00
_cell.angle_gamma   90.00
#
_symmetry.space_group_name_H-M   'P 1'
#
loop_
_entity.id
_entity.type
_entity.pdbx_description
1 polymer ?
#
loop_
_entity_poly.entity_id
_entity_poly.type
_entity_poly.pdbx_seq_one_letter_code
_entity_poly.pdbx_strand_id
1 'polypeptide(L)'
;MSTPKPGDDSYDSYIAEKEGILSSLDFSKACKVQPCQTLEEALNKLEGVTCNRAEGAIYLFPCINLPQKAIAAAEAAKTAPDALYCQRLLNAIGKVVVPGSGFRQV
;
A
#
# COMPACT_ATOMS: atom_id res chain seq x y z
N MET A 1 10.28 -26.54 -3.33
CA MET A 1 11.27 -25.80 -2.53
C MET A 1 11.37 -26.49 -1.18
N SER A 2 12.58 -26.80 -0.72
CA SER A 2 12.80 -27.53 0.54
C SER A 2 13.23 -26.56 1.64
N THR A 3 12.49 -26.53 2.74
CA THR A 3 12.80 -25.74 3.94
C THR A 3 13.36 -26.65 5.04
N PRO A 4 14.09 -26.11 6.04
CA PRO A 4 14.53 -26.88 7.20
C PRO A 4 13.35 -27.59 7.87
N LYS A 5 13.58 -28.83 8.29
CA LYS A 5 12.59 -29.68 8.97
C LYS A 5 12.87 -29.73 10.47
N PRO A 6 11.87 -30.07 11.30
CA PRO A 6 12.11 -30.33 12.71
C PRO A 6 13.22 -31.37 12.89
N GLY A 7 14.28 -31.00 13.59
CA GLY A 7 15.48 -31.82 13.79
C GLY A 7 16.72 -31.36 13.00
N ASP A 8 16.58 -30.44 12.05
CA ASP A 8 17.72 -29.80 11.39
C ASP A 8 18.28 -28.68 12.29
N ASP A 9 19.61 -28.50 12.31
CA ASP A 9 20.29 -27.50 13.17
C ASP A 9 19.77 -26.07 12.97
N SER A 10 19.31 -25.73 11.76
CA SER A 10 18.82 -24.40 11.41
C SER A 10 17.29 -24.26 11.52
N TYR A 11 16.56 -25.28 11.99
CA TYR A 11 15.09 -25.24 12.03
C TYR A 11 14.55 -24.14 12.93
N ASP A 12 15.05 -24.07 14.16
CA ASP A 12 14.54 -23.14 15.17
C ASP A 12 14.81 -21.68 14.78
N SER A 13 16.00 -21.38 14.26
CA SER A 13 16.34 -20.03 13.77
C SER A 13 15.49 -19.66 12.55
N TYR A 14 15.32 -20.57 11.60
CA TYR A 14 14.52 -20.33 10.40
C TYR A 14 13.05 -20.04 10.74
N ILE A 15 12.43 -20.80 11.66
CA ILE A 15 11.05 -20.56 12.07
C ILE A 15 10.94 -19.23 12.82
N ALA A 16 11.86 -18.93 13.74
CA ALA A 16 11.84 -17.67 14.48
C ALA A 16 11.96 -16.44 13.54
N GLU A 17 12.87 -16.49 12.57
CA GLU A 17 13.05 -15.43 11.57
C GLU A 17 11.81 -15.28 10.69
N LYS A 18 11.28 -16.40 10.18
CA LYS A 18 10.09 -16.40 9.32
C LYS A 18 8.88 -15.82 10.04
N GLU A 19 8.57 -16.30 11.23
CA GLU A 19 7.42 -15.82 12.01
C GLU A 19 7.62 -14.36 12.43
N GLY A 20 8.85 -13.97 12.77
CA GLY A 20 9.22 -12.57 13.02
C GLY A 20 8.91 -11.66 11.83
N ILE A 21 9.37 -12.04 10.63
CA ILE A 21 9.12 -11.30 9.39
C ILE A 21 7.61 -11.22 9.09
N LEU A 22 6.89 -12.35 9.13
CA LEU A 22 5.45 -12.38 8.87
C LEU A 22 4.67 -11.51 9.87
N SER A 23 5.05 -11.53 11.14
CA SER A 23 4.43 -10.68 12.16
C SER A 23 4.69 -9.19 11.96
N SER A 24 5.83 -8.83 11.34
CA SER A 24 6.19 -7.44 11.02
C SER A 24 5.49 -6.91 9.77
N LEU A 25 5.20 -7.80 8.81
CA LEU A 25 4.52 -7.49 7.55
C LEU A 25 2.99 -7.49 7.67
N ASP A 26 2.46 -8.05 8.75
CA ASP A 26 1.03 -8.00 9.05
C ASP A 26 0.56 -6.54 9.11
N PHE A 27 -0.21 -6.11 8.11
CA PHE A 27 -0.73 -4.76 7.97
C PHE A 27 -1.57 -4.30 9.16
N SER A 28 -2.14 -5.24 9.93
CA SER A 28 -2.82 -4.92 11.18
C SER A 28 -1.86 -4.43 12.28
N LYS A 29 -0.55 -4.61 12.11
CA LYS A 29 0.51 -4.29 13.07
C LYS A 29 1.64 -3.42 12.50
N ALA A 30 1.73 -3.28 11.17
CA ALA A 30 2.86 -2.66 10.47
C ALA A 30 3.03 -1.15 10.74
N CYS A 31 2.03 -0.45 11.28
CA CYS A 31 2.14 0.97 11.62
C CYS A 31 2.33 1.16 13.13
N LYS A 32 3.57 1.10 13.63
CA LYS A 32 3.95 1.42 15.02
C LYS A 32 4.34 2.89 15.22
N VAL A 33 3.62 3.82 14.61
CA VAL A 33 3.75 5.26 14.92
C VAL A 33 2.48 5.66 15.69
N GLN A 34 2.61 6.15 16.92
CA GLN A 34 1.48 6.42 17.84
C GLN A 34 0.44 7.42 17.30
N PRO A 35 -0.82 7.41 17.79
CA PRO A 35 -1.60 6.26 18.27
C PRO A 35 -2.16 5.49 17.07
N CYS A 36 -1.82 4.21 17.00
CA CYS A 36 -1.89 3.32 15.84
C CYS A 36 -3.25 3.32 15.12
N GLN A 37 -3.27 3.89 13.93
CA GLN A 37 -4.16 3.43 12.86
C GLN A 37 -3.36 2.55 11.92
N THR A 38 -3.95 1.45 11.47
CA THR A 38 -3.40 0.71 10.33
C THR A 38 -3.29 1.66 9.13
N LEU A 39 -2.39 1.38 8.18
CA LEU A 39 -2.27 2.24 6.99
C LEU A 39 -3.61 2.32 6.23
N GLU A 40 -4.39 1.24 6.23
CA GLU A 40 -5.77 1.20 5.74
C GLU A 40 -6.67 2.21 6.45
N GLU A 41 -6.69 2.21 7.79
CA GLU A 41 -7.49 3.16 8.57
C GLU A 41 -7.07 4.61 8.35
N ALA A 42 -5.75 4.84 8.25
CA ALA A 42 -5.22 6.18 7.94
C ALA A 42 -5.68 6.65 6.55
N LEU A 43 -5.68 5.76 5.54
CA LEU A 43 -6.18 6.07 4.20
C LEU A 43 -7.70 6.30 4.19
N ASN A 44 -8.47 5.47 4.90
CA ASN A 44 -9.93 5.60 5.00
C ASN A 44 -10.39 6.85 5.76
N LYS A 45 -9.49 7.54 6.47
CA LYS A 45 -9.78 8.85 7.10
C LYS A 45 -9.59 10.03 6.16
N LEU A 46 -8.95 9.83 5.01
CA LEU A 46 -8.76 10.89 4.02
C LEU A 46 -10.07 11.14 3.26
N GLU A 47 -10.35 12.41 2.98
CA GLU A 47 -11.53 12.79 2.20
C GLU A 47 -11.47 12.19 0.78
N GLY A 48 -12.58 11.57 0.37
CA GLY A 48 -12.71 11.00 -0.97
C GLY A 48 -11.89 9.72 -1.18
N VAL A 49 -11.25 9.16 -0.14
CA VAL A 49 -10.46 7.93 -0.23
C VAL A 49 -11.18 6.78 0.46
N THR A 50 -11.26 5.64 -0.21
CA THR A 50 -11.68 4.37 0.40
C THR A 50 -10.60 3.32 0.15
N CYS A 51 -10.31 2.50 1.15
CA CYS A 51 -9.29 1.45 1.07
C CYS A 51 -9.83 0.18 1.71
N ASN A 52 -9.73 -0.93 0.97
CA ASN A 52 -10.09 -2.24 1.50
C ASN A 52 -8.98 -2.77 2.41
N ARG A 53 -9.38 -3.63 3.34
CA ARG A 53 -8.45 -4.42 4.15
C ARG A 53 -7.65 -5.37 3.29
N ALA A 54 -6.33 -5.35 3.47
CA ALA A 54 -5.45 -6.36 2.88
C ALA A 54 -5.56 -7.67 3.68
N GLU A 55 -5.99 -8.74 3.03
CA GLU A 55 -6.02 -10.10 3.61
C GLU A 55 -4.66 -10.82 3.48
N GLY A 56 -3.72 -10.24 2.72
CA GLY A 56 -2.38 -10.76 2.49
C GLY A 56 -1.56 -9.83 1.59
N ALA A 57 -0.40 -10.31 1.14
CA ALA A 57 0.60 -9.54 0.40
C ALA A 57 1.10 -8.29 1.17
N ILE A 58 1.73 -7.36 0.45
CA ILE A 58 2.40 -6.16 1.01
C ILE A 58 1.95 -4.87 0.31
N TYR A 59 0.76 -4.85 -0.28
CA TYR A 59 0.24 -3.66 -0.97
C TYR A 59 -1.20 -3.34 -0.51
N LEU A 60 -1.48 -2.03 -0.44
CA LEU A 60 -2.85 -1.50 -0.34
C LEU A 60 -3.19 -0.80 -1.66
N PHE A 61 -4.47 -0.83 -2.00
CA PHE A 61 -4.95 -0.30 -3.27
C PHE A 61 -6.18 0.60 -3.03
N PRO A 62 -5.96 1.85 -2.57
CA PRO A 62 -7.05 2.76 -2.26
C PRO A 62 -7.73 3.26 -3.54
N CYS A 63 -9.06 3.38 -3.49
CA CYS A 63 -9.85 4.11 -4.47
C CYS A 63 -9.91 5.58 -4.06
N ILE A 64 -9.58 6.47 -5.00
CA ILE A 64 -9.60 7.92 -4.80
C ILE A 64 -10.68 8.52 -5.70
N ASN A 65 -11.69 9.12 -5.10
CA ASN A 65 -12.76 9.82 -5.79
C ASN A 65 -12.27 11.21 -6.22
N LEU A 66 -11.71 11.29 -7.43
CA LEU A 66 -11.19 12.54 -7.97
C LEU A 66 -12.33 13.48 -8.39
N PRO A 67 -12.30 14.77 -8.00
CA PRO A 67 -13.30 15.73 -8.45
C PRO A 67 -13.16 16.01 -9.95
N GLN A 68 -14.26 16.39 -10.60
CA GLN A 68 -14.29 16.66 -12.06
C GLN A 68 -13.23 17.66 -12.52
N LYS A 69 -12.90 18.65 -11.68
CA LYS A 69 -11.83 19.63 -11.96
C LYS A 69 -10.44 18.98 -12.06
N ALA A 70 -10.16 17.97 -11.25
CA ALA A 70 -8.89 17.24 -11.28
C ALA A 70 -8.81 16.35 -12.53
N ILE A 71 -9.92 15.73 -12.92
CA ILE A 71 -10.03 14.94 -14.15
C ILE A 71 -9.78 15.83 -15.38
N ALA A 72 -10.47 16.97 -15.47
CA ALA A 72 -10.27 17.93 -16.56
C ALA A 72 -8.83 18.47 -16.63
N ALA A 73 -8.18 18.68 -15.48
CA ALA A 73 -6.77 19.09 -15.45
C ALA A 73 -5.82 18.00 -15.99
N ALA A 74 -6.14 16.72 -15.75
CA ALA A 74 -5.39 15.59 -16.29
C ALA A 74 -5.58 15.45 -17.80
N GLU A 75 -6.82 15.60 -18.28
CA GLU A 75 -7.13 15.63 -19.71
C GLU A 75 -6.38 16.76 -20.43
N ALA A 76 -6.37 17.97 -19.87
CA ALA A 76 -5.62 19.11 -20.41
C ALA A 76 -4.10 18.84 -20.45
N ALA A 77 -3.58 18.10 -19.46
CA ALA A 77 -2.19 17.66 -19.41
C ALA A 77 -1.91 16.37 -20.22
N LYS A 78 -2.91 15.83 -20.94
CA LYS A 78 -2.83 14.59 -21.73
C LYS A 78 -2.29 13.40 -20.94
N THR A 79 -2.69 13.29 -19.68
CA THR A 79 -2.28 12.22 -18.78
C THR A 79 -3.50 11.61 -18.07
N ALA A 80 -3.36 10.39 -17.56
CA ALA A 80 -4.41 9.77 -16.79
C ALA A 80 -4.62 10.52 -15.45
N PRO A 81 -5.88 10.65 -14.94
CA PRO A 81 -6.16 11.41 -13.72
C PRO A 81 -5.38 10.95 -12.49
N ASP A 82 -5.25 9.65 -12.32
CA ASP A 82 -4.49 9.00 -11.26
C ASP A 82 -2.97 9.22 -11.41
N ALA A 83 -2.44 9.18 -12.64
CA ALA A 83 -1.04 9.48 -12.92
C ALA A 83 -0.70 10.94 -12.57
N LEU A 84 -1.59 11.88 -12.90
CA LEU A 84 -1.42 13.29 -12.50
C LEU A 84 -1.45 13.43 -10.98
N TYR A 85 -2.36 12.72 -10.30
CA TYR A 85 -2.42 12.71 -8.83
C TYR A 85 -1.11 12.20 -8.23
N CYS A 86 -0.59 11.05 -8.72
CA CYS A 86 0.66 10.47 -8.25
C CYS A 86 1.86 11.41 -8.46
N GLN A 87 1.92 12.08 -9.62
CA GLN A 87 2.96 13.07 -9.90
C GLN A 87 2.88 14.27 -8.94
N ARG A 88 1.67 14.78 -8.67
CA ARG A 88 1.47 15.88 -7.72
C ARG A 88 1.81 15.48 -6.29
N LEU A 89 1.48 14.25 -5.89
CA LEU A 89 1.85 13.71 -4.58
C LEU A 89 3.37 13.64 -4.41
N LEU A 90 4.08 13.15 -5.44
CA LEU A 90 5.54 13.14 -5.46
C LEU A 90 6.12 14.54 -5.31
N ASN A 91 5.63 15.50 -6.11
CA ASN A 91 6.14 16.87 -6.08
C ASN A 91 5.84 17.60 -4.77
N ALA A 92 4.70 17.31 -4.12
CA ALA A 92 4.28 17.99 -2.90
C ALA A 92 4.96 17.46 -1.64
N ILE A 93 5.10 16.13 -1.51
CA ILE A 93 5.56 15.49 -0.25
C ILE A 93 6.64 14.43 -0.45
N GLY A 94 7.17 14.27 -1.66
CA GLY A 94 8.26 13.33 -1.95
C GLY A 94 7.88 11.86 -1.87
N LYS A 95 6.57 11.53 -1.93
CA LYS A 95 6.10 10.15 -1.86
C LYS A 95 5.85 9.59 -3.26
N VAL A 96 6.59 8.54 -3.60
CA VAL A 96 6.40 7.79 -4.83
C VAL A 96 5.34 6.71 -4.61
N VAL A 97 4.30 6.73 -5.43
CA VAL A 97 3.23 5.73 -5.47
C VAL A 97 2.94 5.37 -6.93
N VAL A 98 2.28 4.23 -7.15
CA VAL A 98 2.01 3.73 -8.51
C VAL A 98 0.56 4.05 -8.90
N PRO A 99 0.33 4.64 -10.09
CA PRO A 99 -1.03 4.91 -10.57
C PRO A 99 -1.79 3.63 -10.92
N GLY A 100 -3.10 3.61 -10.64
CA GLY A 100 -4.00 2.47 -10.87
C GLY A 100 -4.18 2.09 -12.35
N SER A 101 -4.02 3.06 -13.25
CA SER A 101 -4.04 2.90 -14.71
C SER A 101 -2.97 1.93 -15.21
N GLY A 102 -1.83 1.83 -14.51
CA GLY A 102 -0.81 0.80 -14.76
C GLY A 102 -1.29 -0.63 -14.53
N PHE A 103 -2.33 -0.79 -13.69
CA PHE A 103 -2.99 -2.06 -13.38
C PHE A 103 -4.29 -2.26 -14.18
N ARG A 104 -4.53 -1.44 -15.21
CA ARG A 104 -5.71 -1.48 -16.09
C ARG A 104 -7.05 -1.25 -15.36
N GLN A 105 -7.04 -0.45 -14.30
CA GLN A 105 -8.27 0.16 -13.83
C GLN A 105 -8.73 1.24 -14.82
N VAL A 106 -10.05 1.27 -15.04
CA VAL A 106 -10.76 2.27 -15.86
C VAL A 106 -11.42 3.32 -14.98
#